data_AF-A0A7V6Y3T8-F1
#
_entry.id   AF-A0A7V6Y3T8-F1
#
_cell.length_a   1.000
_cell.length_b   1.000
_cell.length_c   1.000
_cell.angle_alpha   90.00
_cell.angle_beta   90.00
_cell.angle_gamma   90.00
#
_symmetry.space_group_name_H-M   'P 1'
#
loop_
_entity.id
_entity.type
_entity.pdbx_description
1 polymer ?
#
loop_
_entity_poly.entity_id
_entity_poly.type
_entity_poly.pdbx_seq_one_letter_code
_entity_poly.pdbx_strand_id
1 'polypeptide(L)' 'MGSIDKIEKARNKLHHAISNNFGEEKILKYSRQMDKHIIDYYRNIFGKGPSQNSKKPITDEV' A
#
# COMPACT_ATOMS: atom_id res chain seq x y z
N MET A 1 10.41 -10.30 -2.58
CA MET A 1 9.99 -9.13 -3.37
C MET A 1 9.42 -8.10 -2.41
N GLY A 2 10.17 -7.02 -2.18
CA GLY A 2 9.81 -5.96 -1.24
C GLY A 2 8.61 -5.14 -1.72
N SER A 3 8.03 -4.34 -0.83
CA SER A 3 6.90 -3.46 -1.18
C SER A 3 7.27 -2.46 -2.28
N ILE A 4 8.52 -1.98 -2.31
CA ILE A 4 9.08 -1.13 -3.38
C ILE A 4 9.06 -1.87 -4.72
N ASP A 5 9.52 -3.12 -4.78
CA ASP A 5 9.51 -3.93 -6.01
C ASP A 5 8.09 -4.11 -6.58
N LYS A 6 7.08 -4.22 -5.70
CA LYS A 6 5.67 -4.34 -6.11
C LYS A 6 5.14 -3.05 -6.71
N ILE A 7 5.50 -1.90 -6.13
CA ILE A 7 5.19 -0.57 -6.67
C ILE A 7 5.84 -0.41 -8.04
N GLU A 8 7.13 -0.73 -8.16
CA GLU A 8 7.89 -0.64 -9.40
C GLU A 8 7.27 -1.47 -10.52
N LYS A 9 6.92 -2.73 -10.23
CA LYS A 9 6.28 -3.62 -11.19
C LYS A 9 4.90 -3.12 -11.62
N ALA A 10 4.11 -2.54 -10.71
CA ALA A 10 2.80 -1.96 -11.05
C ALA A 10 2.95 -0.68 -11.87
N ARG A 11 3.91 0.19 -11.52
CA ARG A 11 4.24 1.40 -12.28
C ARG A 11 4.62 1.07 -13.72
N ASN A 12 5.49 0.08 -13.93
CA ASN A 12 5.91 -0.33 -15.27
C ASN A 12 4.75 -0.91 -16.09
N LYS A 13 3.83 -1.64 -15.47
CA LYS A 13 2.60 -2.11 -16.14
C LYS A 13 1.68 -0.96 -16.54
N LEU A 14 1.47 0.01 -15.64
CA LEU A 14 0.65 1.18 -15.92
C LEU A 14 1.25 2.01 -17.06
N HIS A 15 2.56 2.27 -17.00
CA HIS A 15 3.28 2.97 -18.05
C HIS A 15 3.15 2.26 -19.39
N HIS A 16 3.40 0.95 -19.43
CA HIS A 16 3.21 0.16 -20.65
C HIS A 16 1.78 0.23 -21.20
N ALA A 17 0.76 0.16 -20.33
CA ALA A 17 -0.63 0.26 -20.76
C ALA A 17 -0.97 1.63 -21.37
N ILE A 18 -0.46 2.72 -20.77
CA ILE A 18 -0.63 4.08 -21.30
C ILE A 18 0.12 4.24 -22.63
N SER A 19 1.38 3.81 -22.69
CA SER A 19 2.22 3.93 -23.90
C SER A 19 1.67 3.13 -25.09
N ASN A 20 0.97 2.03 -24.84
CA ASN A 20 0.35 1.22 -25.89
C ASN A 20 -1.14 1.54 -26.10
N ASN A 21 -1.62 2.66 -25.54
CA ASN A 21 -2.98 3.15 -25.69
C ASN A 21 -4.05 2.09 -25.37
N PHE A 22 -3.85 1.34 -24.30
CA PHE A 22 -4.82 0.36 -23.83
C PHE A 22 -6.13 1.06 -23.46
N GLY A 23 -7.23 0.31 -23.51
CA GLY A 23 -8.53 0.83 -23.09
C GLY A 23 -8.51 1.37 -21.66
N GLU A 24 -9.31 2.41 -21.44
CA GLU A 24 -9.41 3.14 -20.17
C GLU A 24 -9.63 2.21 -18.97
N GLU A 25 -10.46 1.18 -19.11
CA GLU A 25 -10.71 0.19 -18.06
C GLU A 25 -9.43 -0.53 -17.60
N LYS A 26 -8.54 -0.89 -18.53
CA LYS A 26 -7.26 -1.54 -18.20
C LYS A 26 -6.32 -0.56 -17.52
N ILE A 27 -6.23 0.68 -17.99
CA ILE A 27 -5.41 1.73 -17.38
C ILE A 27 -5.89 1.97 -15.94
N LEU A 28 -7.20 2.11 -15.73
CA LEU A 28 -7.80 2.30 -14.42
C LEU A 28 -7.52 1.13 -13.47
N LYS A 29 -7.59 -0.10 -13.98
CA LYS A 29 -7.24 -1.31 -13.22
C LYS A 29 -5.78 -1.28 -12.75
N TYR A 30 -4.84 -0.90 -13.62
CA TYR A 30 -3.42 -0.82 -13.26
C TYR A 30 -3.13 0.34 -12.31
N SER A 31 -3.81 1.49 -12.46
CA SER A 31 -3.69 2.61 -11.51
C SER A 31 -4.10 2.18 -10.10
N ARG A 32 -5.28 1.58 -9.95
CA ARG A 32 -5.77 1.08 -8.65
C ARG A 32 -4.83 0.05 -8.03
N GLN A 33 -4.18 -0.79 -8.85
CA GLN A 33 -3.20 -1.75 -8.37
C GLN A 33 -1.94 -1.07 -7.83
N MET A 34 -1.46 -0.02 -8.51
CA MET A 34 -0.33 0.79 -8.04
C MET A 34 -0.67 1.48 -6.71
N ASP A 35 -1.83 2.12 -6.62
CA ASP A 35 -2.29 2.80 -5.41
C ASP A 35 -2.36 1.86 -4.20
N LYS A 36 -2.88 0.64 -4.41
CA LYS A 36 -2.89 -0.40 -3.37
C LYS A 36 -1.49 -0.68 -2.83
N HIS A 37 -0.50 -0.85 -3.71
CA HIS A 37 0.87 -1.15 -3.29
C HIS A 37 1.54 0.02 -2.58
N ILE A 38 1.21 1.26 -2.97
CA ILE A 38 1.66 2.47 -2.28
C ILE A 38 1.08 2.49 -0.86
N ILE A 39 -0.24 2.32 -0.69
CA ILE A 39 -0.88 2.27 0.62
C ILE A 39 -0.29 1.16 1.49
N ASP A 40 -0.09 -0.04 0.93
CA ASP A 40 0.51 -1.17 1.65
C ASP A 40 1.96 -0.87 2.08
N TYR A 41 2.74 -0.18 1.24
CA TYR A 41 4.10 0.27 1.59
C TYR A 41 4.07 1.22 2.80
N TYR A 42 3.22 2.25 2.76
CA TYR A 42 3.07 3.18 3.87
C TYR A 42 2.54 2.50 5.14
N ARG A 43 1.57 1.57 5.03
CA ARG A 43 1.10 0.77 6.17
C ARG A 43 2.19 -0.11 6.78
N ASN A 44 3.08 -0.67 5.98
CA ASN A 44 4.18 -1.48 6.52
C ASN A 44 5.25 -0.64 7.21
N ILE A 45 5.47 0.60 6.76
CA ILE A 45 6.43 1.53 7.37
C ILE A 45 5.85 2.20 8.62
N PHE A 46 4.64 2.73 8.52
CA PHE A 46 4.01 3.58 9.54
C PHE A 46 2.91 2.89 10.34
N GLY A 47 2.34 1.79 9.83
CA GLY A 47 1.26 1.03 10.48
C GLY A 47 1.74 0.07 11.56
N LYS A 48 3.05 -0.03 11.80
CA LYS A 48 3.58 -0.49 13.09
C LYS A 48 3.52 0.67 14.11
N GLY A 49 2.30 1.12 14.43
CA GLY A 49 2.07 1.80 15.70
C GLY A 49 2.42 0.86 16.86
N PRO A 50 2.64 1.37 18.09
CA PRO A 50 3.07 0.55 19.22
C PRO A 50 2.18 -0.69 19.35
N SER A 51 2.82 -1.85 19.47
CA SER A 51 2.20 -3.12 19.83
C SER A 51 1.05 -2.90 20.82
N GLN A 52 -0.11 -3.50 20.59
CA GLN A 52 -1.24 -3.52 21.53
C GLN A 52 -0.92 -4.34 22.81
N ASN A 53 0.29 -4.23 23.34
CA ASN A 53 0.71 -4.77 24.64
C ASN A 53 0.78 -3.70 25.74
N SER A 54 0.20 -2.52 25.53
CA SER A 54 -0.01 -1.53 26.59
C SER A 54 -1.36 -1.74 27.29
N LYS A 55 -1.67 -2.96 27.74
CA LYS A 55 -2.65 -3.13 28.83
C LYS A 55 -1.94 -2.71 30.13
N LYS A 56 -1.82 -1.40 30.38
CA LYS A 56 -1.66 -0.97 31.78
C LYS A 56 -3.00 -1.22 32.47
N PRO A 57 -3.06 -1.99 33.56
CA PRO A 57 -4.27 -2.07 34.37
C PRO A 57 -4.56 -0.64 34.84
N ILE A 58 -5.81 -0.21 34.68
CA ILE A 58 -6.30 0.96 35.39
C ILE A 58 -6.42 0.49 36.84
N THR A 59 -5.47 0.88 37.69
CA THR A 59 -5.67 0.84 39.13
C THR A 59 -6.44 2.10 39.50
N ASP A 60 -7.71 1.93 39.82
CA ASP A 60 -8.49 2.94 40.52
C ASP A 60 -7.83 3.15 41.90
N GLU A 61 -7.14 4.27 42.08
CA GLU A 61 -6.76 4.73 43.42
C GLU A 61 -7.97 5.42 44.05
N VAL A 62 -8.29 4.96 45.27
CA VAL A 62 -9.45 5.29 46.12
C VAL A 62 -9.31 6.67 46.74
#